data_AF-A0A377ZGH3-F1
#
_entry.id   AF-A0A377ZGH3-F1
#
_cell.length_a   1.000
_cell.length_b   1.000
_cell.length_c   1.000
_cell.angle_alpha   90.00
_cell.angle_beta   90.00
_cell.angle_gamma   90.00
#
_symmetry.space_group_name_H-M   'P 1'
#
loop_
_entity.id
_entity.type
_entity.pdbx_description
1 polymer ?
#
loop_
_entity_poly.entity_id
_entity_poly.type
_entity_poly.pdbx_seq_one_letter_code
_entity_poly.pdbx_strand_id
1 'polypeptide(L)'
;MAKHGNRSVSSKSGSSDLLAAFGINLDMNADKSRAALDELGVCFLFAPKYHTGFRHAMPVRQQLKTRTLFNVLGPLINPAHPPLALIGVYSPELVLPIAETLRVLGYQRAAVVHSGGDG
;
A
#
# COMPACT_ATOMS: atom_id res chain seq x y z
N MET A 1 -6.67 -7.49 9.87
CA MET A 1 -6.49 -6.42 8.87
C MET A 1 -5.01 -6.15 8.69
N ALA A 2 -4.48 -6.38 7.50
CA ALA A 2 -3.07 -6.15 7.18
C ALA A 2 -2.93 -4.86 6.35
N LYS A 3 -2.52 -3.77 6.98
CA LYS A 3 -2.35 -2.48 6.29
C LYS A 3 -0.96 -2.42 5.66
N HIS A 4 -0.89 -2.49 4.34
CA HIS A 4 0.34 -2.25 3.60
C HIS A 4 0.49 -0.77 3.26
N GLY A 5 1.67 -0.18 3.50
CA GLY A 5 1.89 1.23 3.22
C GLY A 5 3.34 1.67 3.34
N ASN A 6 3.61 2.88 2.88
CA ASN A 6 4.91 3.55 3.02
C ASN A 6 4.77 4.79 3.91
N ARG A 7 5.88 5.42 4.30
CA ARG A 7 5.87 6.78 4.87
C ARG A 7 5.43 7.76 3.78
N SER A 8 4.62 8.76 4.15
CA SER A 8 4.16 9.74 3.16
C SER A 8 5.35 10.48 2.57
N VAL A 9 5.40 10.59 1.24
CA VAL A 9 6.38 11.42 0.52
C VAL A 9 5.75 12.69 -0.04
N SER A 10 4.41 12.86 0.06
CA SER A 10 3.70 13.95 -0.62
C SER A 10 2.41 14.45 0.07
N SER A 11 2.24 14.29 1.38
CA SER A 11 1.15 14.96 2.10
C SER A 11 1.56 15.29 3.53
N LYS A 12 0.92 16.33 4.10
CA LYS A 12 1.09 16.76 5.49
C LYS A 12 0.71 15.68 6.55
N SER A 13 0.17 14.53 6.13
CA SER A 13 -0.11 13.36 6.97
C SER A 13 -0.47 12.12 6.14
N GLY A 14 0.08 10.97 6.50
CA GLY A 14 -0.31 9.64 6.00
C GLY A 14 -0.70 8.69 7.15
N SER A 15 -1.26 7.52 6.80
CA SER A 15 -1.62 6.50 7.82
C SER A 15 -0.42 6.04 8.65
N SER A 16 0.77 6.00 8.06
CA SER A 16 2.02 5.72 8.75
C SER A 16 2.38 6.82 9.76
N ASP A 17 2.26 8.09 9.38
CA ASP A 17 2.57 9.22 10.27
C ASP A 17 1.62 9.27 11.48
N LEU A 18 0.33 8.99 11.26
CA LEU A 18 -0.66 8.84 12.33
C LEU A 18 -0.25 7.73 13.31
N LEU A 19 0.00 6.52 12.78
CA LEU A 19 0.39 5.36 13.59
C LEU A 19 1.68 5.65 14.39
N ALA A 20 2.67 6.30 13.77
CA ALA A 20 3.90 6.71 14.45
C ALA A 20 3.64 7.75 15.56
N ALA A 21 2.74 8.71 15.35
CA ALA A 21 2.35 9.69 16.37
C ALA A 21 1.66 9.04 17.58
N PHE A 22 0.95 7.93 17.38
CA PHE A 22 0.41 7.09 18.46
C PHE A 22 1.45 6.15 19.12
N GLY A 23 2.73 6.29 18.78
CA GLY A 23 3.82 5.48 19.35
C GLY A 23 3.92 4.08 18.76
N ILE A 24 3.20 3.77 17.68
CA ILE A 24 3.28 2.45 17.04
C ILE A 24 4.57 2.38 16.24
N ASN A 25 5.39 1.39 16.57
CA ASN A 25 6.61 1.11 15.82
C ASN A 25 6.24 0.57 14.42
N LEU A 26 6.36 1.40 13.39
CA LEU A 26 6.15 0.98 12.00
C LEU A 26 7.25 0.05 11.49
N ASP A 27 8.40 0.04 12.17
CA ASP A 27 9.58 -0.72 11.81
C ASP A 27 9.60 -2.10 12.48
N MET A 28 8.42 -2.69 12.74
CA MET A 28 8.33 -4.08 13.19
C MET A 28 8.90 -5.04 12.13
N ASN A 29 9.47 -6.15 12.58
CA ASN A 29 9.87 -7.24 11.69
C ASN A 29 8.63 -8.11 11.34
N ALA A 30 8.79 -9.01 10.38
CA ALA A 30 7.68 -9.85 9.91
C ALA A 30 7.03 -10.67 11.03
N ASP A 31 7.85 -11.23 11.94
CA ASP A 31 7.35 -12.05 13.06
C ASP A 31 6.46 -11.24 14.01
N LYS A 32 6.87 -10.02 14.38
CA LYS A 32 6.06 -9.13 15.21
C LYS A 32 4.81 -8.65 14.49
N SER A 33 4.90 -8.35 13.19
CA SER A 33 3.73 -8.00 12.38
C SER A 33 2.73 -9.16 12.31
N ARG A 34 3.22 -10.41 12.24
CA ARG A 34 2.38 -11.61 12.26
C ARG A 34 1.72 -11.80 13.62
N ALA A 35 2.48 -11.72 14.71
CA ALA A 35 1.94 -11.83 16.07
C ALA A 35 0.86 -10.77 16.32
N ALA A 36 1.11 -9.51 15.95
CA ALA A 36 0.12 -8.44 16.08
C ALA A 36 -1.15 -8.71 15.26
N LEU A 37 -1.02 -9.28 14.06
CA LEU A 37 -2.17 -9.65 13.26
C LEU A 37 -3.00 -10.76 13.91
N ASP A 38 -2.34 -11.77 14.49
CA ASP A 38 -3.00 -12.90 15.14
C ASP A 38 -3.66 -12.50 16.48
N GLU A 39 -3.00 -11.66 17.28
CA GLU A 39 -3.45 -11.26 18.62
C GLU A 39 -4.43 -10.09 18.61
N LEU A 40 -4.15 -9.07 17.80
CA LEU A 40 -4.92 -7.81 17.79
C LEU A 40 -5.86 -7.72 16.59
N GLY A 41 -5.76 -8.66 15.64
CA GLY A 41 -6.50 -8.60 14.40
C GLY A 41 -6.03 -7.47 13.47
N VAL A 42 -4.89 -6.83 13.73
CA VAL A 42 -4.37 -5.72 12.90
C VAL A 42 -2.85 -5.65 12.90
N CYS A 43 -2.26 -5.37 11.75
CA CYS A 43 -0.83 -5.06 11.64
C CYS A 43 -0.55 -4.03 10.54
N PHE A 44 0.61 -3.37 10.64
CA PHE A 44 1.17 -2.51 9.59
C PHE A 44 2.36 -3.21 8.94
N LEU A 45 2.36 -3.24 7.61
CA LEU A 45 3.39 -3.83 6.77
C LEU A 45 4.10 -2.68 6.05
N PHE A 46 5.31 -2.35 6.51
CA PHE A 46 6.05 -1.21 6.00
C PHE A 46 6.76 -1.55 4.68
N ALA A 47 6.28 -0.97 3.58
CA ALA A 47 6.67 -1.33 2.22
C ALA A 47 8.20 -1.44 1.97
N PRO A 48 9.06 -0.52 2.47
CA PRO A 48 10.51 -0.64 2.27
C PRO A 48 11.14 -1.91 2.85
N LYS A 49 10.53 -2.53 3.88
CA LYS A 49 11.01 -3.82 4.44
C LYS A 49 10.65 -5.01 3.57
N TYR A 50 9.47 -4.98 2.97
CA TYR A 50 8.93 -6.11 2.21
C TYR A 50 9.32 -6.06 0.73
N HIS A 51 9.67 -4.88 0.21
CA HIS A 51 9.99 -4.67 -1.21
C HIS A 51 11.39 -4.07 -1.39
N THR A 52 12.40 -4.71 -0.78
CA THR A 52 13.79 -4.24 -0.81
C THR A 52 14.32 -4.04 -2.23
N GLY A 53 13.89 -4.87 -3.19
CA GLY A 53 14.26 -4.77 -4.61
C GLY A 53 13.85 -3.45 -5.27
N PHE A 54 12.86 -2.73 -4.73
CA PHE A 54 12.44 -1.43 -5.28
C PHE A 54 13.57 -0.38 -5.20
N ARG A 55 14.56 -0.57 -4.32
CA ARG A 55 15.76 0.28 -4.24
C ARG A 55 16.48 0.42 -5.58
N HIS A 56 16.43 -0.60 -6.44
CA HIS A 56 17.09 -0.60 -7.74
C HIS A 56 16.37 0.28 -8.77
N ALA A 57 15.06 0.44 -8.64
CA ALA A 57 14.26 1.31 -9.50
C ALA A 57 14.25 2.78 -9.03
N MET A 58 14.57 3.04 -7.76
CA MET A 58 14.48 4.40 -7.18
C MET A 58 15.31 5.46 -7.91
N PRO A 59 16.57 5.24 -8.31
CA PRO A 59 17.35 6.26 -9.03
C PRO A 59 16.69 6.71 -10.33
N VAL A 60 16.22 5.75 -11.14
CA VAL A 60 15.53 6.01 -12.41
C VAL A 60 14.23 6.77 -12.16
N ARG A 61 13.44 6.35 -11.17
CA ARG A 61 12.17 7.01 -10.82
C ARG A 61 12.39 8.47 -10.39
N GLN A 62 13.43 8.74 -9.62
CA GLN A 62 13.78 10.10 -9.19
C GLN A 62 14.21 10.99 -10.36
N GLN A 63 14.87 10.43 -11.37
CA GLN A 63 15.26 11.14 -12.59
C GLN A 63 14.05 11.42 -13.51
N LEU A 64 13.17 10.44 -13.69
CA LEU A 64 11.99 10.57 -14.57
C LEU A 64 10.99 11.63 -14.11
N LYS A 65 10.86 11.84 -12.79
CA LYS A 65 9.93 12.82 -12.17
C LYS A 65 8.49 12.78 -12.71
N THR A 66 8.05 11.62 -13.17
CA THR A 66 6.71 11.39 -13.72
C THR A 66 6.04 10.20 -13.04
N ARG A 67 4.72 10.09 -13.22
CA ARG A 67 3.96 8.92 -12.74
C ARG A 67 4.35 7.69 -13.56
N THR A 68 4.55 6.58 -12.86
CA THR A 68 4.94 5.29 -13.45
C THR A 68 4.07 4.18 -12.86
N LEU A 69 4.19 2.95 -13.37
CA LEU A 69 3.51 1.78 -12.80
C LEU A 69 3.71 1.67 -11.27
N PHE A 70 4.89 2.03 -10.76
CA PHE A 70 5.18 2.02 -9.32
C PHE A 70 4.25 2.88 -8.46
N ASN A 71 3.56 3.87 -9.04
CA ASN A 71 2.59 4.69 -8.33
C ASN A 71 1.29 3.93 -8.01
N VAL A 72 1.00 2.84 -8.71
CA VAL A 72 -0.21 2.02 -8.51
C VAL A 72 0.08 0.61 -7.99
N LEU A 73 1.36 0.20 -7.94
CA LEU A 73 1.74 -1.15 -7.48
C LEU A 73 1.48 -1.41 -6.01
N GLY A 74 1.61 -0.40 -5.13
CA GLY A 74 1.59 -0.59 -3.68
C GLY A 74 0.41 -1.43 -3.16
N PRO A 75 -0.84 -1.12 -3.54
CA PRO A 75 -2.01 -1.92 -3.18
C PRO A 75 -2.04 -3.35 -3.77
N LEU A 76 -1.40 -3.56 -4.93
CA LEU A 76 -1.41 -4.83 -5.65
C LEU A 76 -0.38 -5.85 -5.12
N ILE A 77 0.63 -5.38 -4.40
CA ILE A 77 1.76 -6.20 -3.93
C ILE A 77 1.75 -6.41 -2.40
N ASN A 78 0.59 -6.32 -1.76
CA ASN A 78 0.48 -6.52 -0.31
C ASN A 78 1.04 -7.92 0.08
N PRO A 79 2.12 -8.01 0.88
CA PRO A 79 2.78 -9.28 1.17
C PRO A 79 1.94 -10.23 2.03
N ALA A 80 0.86 -9.74 2.65
CA ALA A 80 -0.09 -10.58 3.38
C ALA A 80 -1.15 -11.25 2.48
N HIS A 81 -1.20 -10.93 1.17
CA HIS A 81 -2.19 -11.46 0.22
C HIS A 81 -3.62 -11.54 0.78
N PRO A 82 -4.18 -10.41 1.27
CA PRO A 82 -5.48 -10.46 1.93
C PRO A 82 -6.59 -10.89 0.96
N PRO A 83 -7.57 -11.70 1.39
CA PRO A 83 -8.67 -12.13 0.52
C PRO A 83 -9.63 -11.00 0.15
N LEU A 84 -9.60 -9.90 0.92
CA LEU A 84 -10.48 -8.75 0.82
C LEU A 84 -9.66 -7.46 0.70
N ALA A 85 -10.03 -6.56 -0.22
CA ALA A 85 -9.36 -5.27 -0.37
C ALA A 85 -10.33 -4.10 -0.65
N LEU A 86 -9.96 -2.92 -0.15
CA LEU A 86 -10.51 -1.63 -0.54
C LEU A 86 -9.36 -0.75 -1.02
N ILE A 87 -9.39 -0.34 -2.29
CA ILE A 87 -8.29 0.39 -2.94
C ILE A 87 -8.82 1.71 -3.49
N GLY A 88 -8.25 2.81 -3.01
CA GLY A 88 -8.46 4.14 -3.60
C GLY A 88 -7.48 4.38 -4.74
N VAL A 89 -7.96 4.92 -5.86
CA VAL A 89 -7.14 5.33 -7.01
C VAL A 89 -7.26 6.82 -7.28
N TYR A 90 -6.17 7.44 -7.71
CA TYR A 90 -6.09 8.89 -7.93
C TYR A 90 -6.72 9.37 -9.25
N SER A 91 -7.07 8.46 -10.15
CA SER A 91 -7.68 8.77 -11.45
C SER A 91 -8.81 7.78 -11.73
N PRO A 92 -9.94 8.22 -12.31
CA PRO A 92 -11.05 7.34 -12.64
C PRO A 92 -10.64 6.27 -13.67
N GLU A 93 -9.70 6.56 -14.55
CA GLU A 93 -9.18 5.63 -15.57
C GLU A 93 -8.48 4.41 -14.96
N LEU A 94 -8.03 4.50 -13.70
CA LEU A 94 -7.37 3.40 -13.00
C LEU A 94 -8.35 2.43 -12.35
N VAL A 95 -9.64 2.78 -12.22
CA VAL A 95 -10.62 1.96 -11.51
C VAL A 95 -10.72 0.57 -12.13
N LEU A 96 -10.98 0.50 -13.44
CA LEU A 96 -11.17 -0.76 -14.14
C LEU A 96 -9.88 -1.60 -14.22
N PRO A 97 -8.72 -1.07 -14.65
CA PRO A 97 -7.48 -1.83 -14.72
C PRO A 97 -7.05 -2.43 -13.38
N ILE A 98 -7.21 -1.69 -12.28
CA ILE A 98 -6.86 -2.15 -10.94
C ILE A 98 -7.85 -3.23 -10.47
N ALA A 99 -9.14 -3.08 -10.73
CA ALA A 99 -10.15 -4.09 -10.40
C ALA A 99 -9.90 -5.42 -11.14
N GLU A 100 -9.59 -5.35 -12.43
CA GLU A 100 -9.26 -6.53 -13.24
C GLU A 100 -7.97 -7.21 -12.76
N THR A 101 -6.97 -6.41 -12.40
CA THR A 101 -5.71 -6.93 -11.86
C THR A 101 -5.94 -7.68 -10.55
N LEU A 102 -6.75 -7.13 -9.63
CA LEU A 102 -7.09 -7.81 -8.37
C LEU A 102 -7.81 -9.14 -8.59
N ARG A 103 -8.68 -9.21 -9.61
CA ARG A 103 -9.33 -10.47 -10.00
C ARG A 103 -8.32 -11.50 -10.47
N VAL A 104 -7.36 -11.11 -11.31
CA VAL A 104 -6.29 -12.00 -11.79
C VAL A 104 -5.38 -12.46 -10.64
N LEU A 105 -5.12 -11.57 -9.68
CA LEU A 105 -4.35 -11.88 -8.47
C LEU A 105 -5.10 -12.77 -7.45
N GLY A 106 -6.36 -13.13 -7.73
CA GLY A 106 -7.12 -14.09 -6.91
C GLY A 106 -7.80 -13.50 -5.67
N TYR A 107 -8.02 -12.19 -5.61
CA TYR A 107 -8.79 -11.58 -4.52
C TYR A 107 -10.24 -12.10 -4.53
N GLN A 108 -10.76 -12.49 -3.36
CA GLN A 108 -12.12 -13.02 -3.25
C GLN A 108 -13.17 -11.91 -3.37
N ARG A 109 -12.92 -10.74 -2.76
CA ARG A 109 -13.73 -9.53 -2.96
C ARG A 109 -12.82 -8.31 -2.92
N ALA A 110 -13.02 -7.38 -3.84
CA ALA A 110 -12.33 -6.11 -3.82
C ALA A 110 -13.25 -4.98 -4.26
N ALA A 111 -13.07 -3.82 -3.65
CA ALA A 111 -13.68 -2.57 -4.10
C ALA A 111 -12.57 -1.61 -4.52
N VAL A 112 -12.65 -1.11 -5.75
CA VAL A 112 -11.77 -0.06 -6.26
C VAL A 112 -12.59 1.21 -6.38
N VAL A 113 -12.15 2.26 -5.73
CA VAL A 113 -12.91 3.51 -5.61
C VAL A 113 -12.06 4.69 -6.07
N HIS A 114 -12.72 5.64 -6.73
CA HIS A 114 -12.18 6.94 -7.04
C HIS A 114 -13.13 7.99 -6.47
N SER A 115 -12.62 8.92 -5.68
CA SER A 115 -13.38 10.10 -5.26
C SER A 115 -13.26 11.15 -6.34
N GLY A 116 -14.38 11.61 -6.91
CA GLY A 116 -14.43 12.68 -7.92
C GLY A 116 -14.11 14.07 -7.36
N GLY A 117 -13.12 14.17 -6.48
CA GLY A 117 -12.65 15.46 -5.98
C GLY A 117 -11.90 16.16 -7.09
N ASP A 118 -12.49 17.23 -7.63
CA ASP A 118 -11.77 18.24 -8.40
C ASP A 118 -10.78 18.94 -7.46
N GLY A 119 -9.48 18.68 -7.65
CA GLY A 119 -8.39 19.25 -6.86
C GLY A 119 -7.03 19.04 -7.51
#